data_AF-A0A3D6DIU1-F1
#
_entry.id   AF-A0A3D6DIU1-F1
#
_cell.length_a   1.000
_cell.length_b   1.000
_cell.length_c   1.000
_cell.angle_alpha   90.00
_cell.angle_beta   90.00
_cell.angle_gamma   90.00
#
_symmetry.space_group_name_H-M   'P 1'
#
loop_
_entity.id
_entity.type
_entity.pdbx_description
1 polymer ?
#
loop_
_entity_poly.entity_id
_entity_poly.type
_entity_poly.pdbx_seq_one_letter_code
_entity_poly.pdbx_strand_id
1 'polypeptide(L)'
;MKDQKFRNNSFPEFTAQTEHSISRLLGGQWVALLQSVKRLSELSFQHFKPMIPNAFHQFWKSGLANDAYYLKLCGSGGGGFLLGFTADWEAVQKNNANYPLQAIHTFNCD
;
A
#
# COMPACT_ATOMS: atom_id res chain seq x y z
N MET A 1 11.96 17.61 -4.82
CA MET A 1 12.03 17.10 -3.43
C MET A 1 13.29 17.66 -2.75
N LYS A 2 13.21 18.86 -2.16
CA LYS A 2 14.34 19.58 -1.56
C LYS A 2 14.28 19.66 -0.02
N ASP A 3 13.32 18.98 0.60
CA ASP A 3 13.15 19.06 2.05
C ASP A 3 14.04 18.02 2.75
N GLN A 4 15.12 18.51 3.37
CA GLN A 4 16.16 17.68 3.97
C GLN A 4 15.65 16.92 5.21
N LYS A 5 14.66 17.50 5.91
CA LYS A 5 13.97 16.85 7.05
C LYS A 5 13.18 15.62 6.62
N PHE A 6 12.54 15.68 5.43
CA PHE A 6 11.81 14.55 4.87
C PHE A 6 12.72 13.37 4.56
N ARG A 7 13.90 13.65 3.99
CA ARG A 7 14.89 12.63 3.65
C ARG A 7 15.53 12.00 4.88
N ASN A 8 15.81 12.78 5.91
CA ASN A 8 16.59 12.31 7.05
C ASN A 8 15.80 11.42 8.01
N ASN A 9 14.48 11.57 8.12
CA ASN A 9 13.69 10.86 9.14
C ASN A 9 12.69 9.85 8.54
N SER A 10 11.96 10.22 7.49
CA SER A 10 10.87 9.38 6.95
C SER A 10 11.38 8.28 6.02
N PHE A 11 12.49 8.51 5.34
CA PHE A 11 13.04 7.56 4.37
C PHE A 11 13.63 6.31 5.05
N PRO A 12 14.43 6.41 6.13
CA PRO A 12 14.95 5.24 6.83
C PRO A 12 13.85 4.33 7.39
N GLU A 13 12.82 4.90 8.03
CA GLU A 13 11.67 4.13 8.54
C GLU A 13 10.93 3.42 7.40
N PHE A 14 10.65 4.14 6.31
CA PHE A 14 9.99 3.58 5.14
C PHE A 14 10.80 2.46 4.49
N THR A 15 12.12 2.64 4.35
CA THR A 15 13.03 1.61 3.84
C THR A 15 13.04 0.39 4.73
N ALA A 16 13.20 0.54 6.04
CA ALA A 16 13.19 -0.57 6.99
C ALA A 16 11.87 -1.37 6.93
N GLN A 17 10.73 -0.68 6.84
CA GLN A 17 9.43 -1.33 6.73
C GLN A 17 9.24 -2.04 5.38
N THR A 18 9.83 -1.50 4.31
CA THR A 18 9.84 -2.15 2.99
C THR A 18 10.62 -3.46 3.03
N GLU A 19 11.84 -3.44 3.59
CA GLU A 19 12.66 -4.64 3.76
C GLU A 19 11.94 -5.69 4.63
N HIS A 20 11.27 -5.26 5.70
CA HIS A 20 10.46 -6.16 6.53
C HIS A 20 9.34 -6.83 5.73
N SER A 21 8.63 -6.06 4.91
CA SER A 21 7.56 -6.58 4.03
C SER A 21 8.10 -7.57 3.00
N ILE A 22 9.27 -7.31 2.42
CA ILE A 22 9.95 -8.22 1.49
C ILE A 22 10.31 -9.53 2.19
N SER A 23 10.86 -9.47 3.40
CA SER A 23 11.16 -10.67 4.20
C SER A 23 9.92 -11.52 4.48
N ARG A 24 8.78 -10.90 4.82
CA ARG A 24 7.52 -11.64 5.04
C ARG A 24 7.00 -12.28 3.75
N LEU A 25 7.09 -11.56 2.62
CA LEU A 25 6.71 -12.05 1.30
C LEU A 25 7.54 -13.27 0.88
N LEU A 26 8.86 -13.16 0.93
CA LEU A 26 9.77 -14.26 0.55
C LEU A 26 9.65 -15.48 1.47
N GLY A 27 9.30 -15.26 2.74
CA GLY A 27 9.06 -16.32 3.70
C GLY A 27 7.66 -16.96 3.62
N GLY A 28 6.79 -16.52 2.70
CA GLY A 28 5.42 -17.02 2.58
C GLY A 28 4.52 -16.70 3.78
N GLN A 29 4.86 -15.67 4.57
CA GLN A 29 4.14 -15.34 5.81
C GLN A 29 3.00 -14.36 5.52
N TRP A 30 1.92 -14.83 4.88
CA TRP A 30 0.88 -13.98 4.31
C TRP A 30 0.15 -13.08 5.31
N VAL A 31 -0.21 -13.60 6.48
CA VAL A 31 -0.86 -12.81 7.54
C VAL A 31 0.09 -11.71 8.05
N ALA A 32 1.35 -12.05 8.28
CA ALA A 32 2.36 -11.09 8.72
C ALA A 32 2.70 -10.08 7.61
N LEU A 33 2.72 -10.51 6.35
CA LEU A 33 2.88 -9.65 5.19
C LEU A 33 1.75 -8.62 5.14
N LEU A 34 0.50 -9.03 5.33
CA LEU A 34 -0.64 -8.13 5.29
C LEU A 34 -0.54 -7.04 6.36
N GLN A 35 -0.18 -7.41 7.60
CA GLN A 35 0.08 -6.45 8.68
C GLN A 35 1.28 -5.52 8.37
N SER A 36 2.35 -6.09 7.80
CA SER A 36 3.53 -5.31 7.39
C SER A 36 3.20 -4.29 6.30
N VAL A 37 2.37 -4.67 5.32
CA VAL A 37 1.97 -3.80 4.22
C VAL A 37 0.96 -2.76 4.66
N LYS A 38 0.08 -3.05 5.63
CA LYS A 38 -0.73 -2.04 6.31
C LYS A 38 0.14 -0.90 6.83
N ARG A 39 1.16 -1.24 7.63
CA ARG A 39 2.10 -0.24 8.17
C ARG A 39 2.85 0.51 7.07
N LEU A 40 3.27 -0.18 6.00
CA LEU A 40 3.89 0.47 4.85
C LEU A 40 2.93 1.46 4.15
N SER A 41 1.65 1.12 4.07
CA SER A 41 0.61 1.96 3.49
C SER A 41 0.31 3.19 4.34
N GLU A 42 0.30 3.06 5.66
CA GLU A 42 0.20 4.18 6.60
C GLU A 42 1.36 5.16 6.43
N LEU A 43 2.60 4.64 6.43
CA LEU A 43 3.81 5.45 6.22
C LEU A 43 3.81 6.13 4.85
N SER A 44 3.38 5.40 3.82
CA SER A 44 3.18 5.94 2.47
C SER A 44 2.25 7.15 2.51
N PHE A 45 1.09 7.01 3.16
CA PHE A 45 0.10 8.07 3.23
C PHE A 45 0.54 9.24 4.12
N GLN A 46 1.23 8.98 5.22
CA GLN A 46 1.70 10.01 6.16
C GLN A 46 2.82 10.85 5.55
N HIS A 47 3.83 10.20 4.99
CA HIS A 47 5.02 10.88 4.52
C HIS A 47 4.89 11.31 3.06
N PHE A 48 4.35 10.46 2.20
CA PHE A 48 4.34 10.71 0.75
C PHE A 48 2.99 11.26 0.26
N LYS A 49 2.12 11.74 1.15
CA LYS A 49 0.82 12.34 0.80
C LYS A 49 0.89 13.32 -0.38
N PRO A 50 1.85 14.27 -0.43
CA PRO A 50 1.94 15.23 -1.54
C PRO A 50 2.25 14.58 -2.90
N MET A 51 2.74 13.34 -2.91
CA MET A 51 3.04 12.55 -4.11
C MET A 51 1.89 11.63 -4.51
N ILE A 52 0.89 11.42 -3.63
CA ILE A 52 -0.31 10.66 -3.94
C ILE A 52 -1.28 11.62 -4.65
N PRO A 53 -1.80 11.30 -5.85
CA PRO A 53 -2.81 12.13 -6.48
C PRO A 53 -4.05 12.29 -5.58
N ASN A 54 -4.58 13.51 -5.47
CA ASN A 54 -5.67 13.85 -4.55
C ASN A 54 -6.91 12.96 -4.72
N ALA A 55 -7.21 12.52 -5.96
CA ALA A 55 -8.31 11.63 -6.29
C ALA A 55 -8.24 10.28 -5.54
N PHE A 56 -7.06 9.86 -5.11
CA PHE A 56 -6.87 8.61 -4.37
C PHE A 56 -6.78 8.79 -2.85
N HIS A 57 -6.76 10.02 -2.32
CA HIS A 57 -6.59 10.21 -0.87
C HIS A 57 -7.75 9.64 -0.07
N GLN A 58 -8.99 9.82 -0.54
CA GLN A 58 -10.16 9.29 0.14
C GLN A 58 -10.22 7.77 0.06
N PHE A 59 -9.92 7.21 -1.12
CA PHE A 59 -9.83 5.76 -1.34
C PHE A 59 -8.79 5.14 -0.40
N TRP A 60 -7.57 5.69 -0.39
CA TRP A 60 -6.49 5.23 0.48
C TRP A 60 -6.87 5.28 1.97
N LYS A 61 -7.43 6.41 2.43
CA LYS A 61 -7.90 6.53 3.82
C LYS A 61 -8.99 5.53 4.17
N SER A 62 -9.93 5.29 3.24
CA SER A 62 -11.03 4.37 3.47
C SER A 62 -10.50 2.95 3.71
N GLY A 63 -9.61 2.46 2.86
CA GLY A 63 -9.00 1.12 3.01
C GLY A 63 -8.25 0.94 4.33
N LEU A 64 -7.51 1.97 4.77
CA LEU A 64 -6.83 1.97 6.06
C LEU A 64 -7.79 2.02 7.25
N ALA A 65 -8.88 2.78 7.16
CA ALA A 65 -9.80 2.99 8.28
C ALA A 65 -10.70 1.77 8.55
N ASN A 66 -10.98 0.96 7.54
CA ASN A 66 -11.84 -0.22 7.64
C ASN A 66 -11.08 -1.54 7.49
N ASP A 67 -9.75 -1.50 7.41
CA ASP A 67 -8.89 -2.66 7.19
C ASP A 67 -9.26 -3.51 5.95
N ALA A 68 -9.91 -2.91 4.95
CA ALA A 68 -10.35 -3.62 3.75
C ALA A 68 -9.22 -3.81 2.73
N TYR A 69 -8.31 -2.86 2.62
CA TYR A 69 -7.16 -2.93 1.71
C TYR A 69 -6.05 -1.95 2.08
N TYR A 70 -4.83 -2.29 1.68
CA TYR A 70 -3.62 -1.49 1.91
C TYR A 70 -2.95 -1.19 0.58
N LEU A 71 -2.65 0.08 0.33
CA LEU A 71 -2.13 0.55 -0.96
C LEU A 71 -0.64 0.85 -0.91
N LYS A 72 0.02 0.68 -2.05
CA LYS A 72 1.39 1.12 -2.33
C LYS A 72 1.41 1.89 -3.65
N LEU A 73 2.12 3.02 -3.68
CA LEU A 73 2.38 3.76 -4.90
C LEU A 73 3.35 2.97 -5.79
N CYS A 74 2.98 2.72 -7.04
CA CYS A 74 3.81 2.03 -8.02
C CYS A 74 3.96 2.88 -9.30
N GLY A 75 5.19 3.15 -9.71
CA GLY A 75 5.50 3.80 -11.00
C GLY A 75 6.56 4.90 -10.94
N SER A 76 7.19 5.17 -12.08
CA SER A 76 8.24 6.20 -12.27
C SER A 76 7.75 7.44 -13.04
N GLY A 77 6.47 7.52 -13.42
CA GLY A 77 5.87 8.73 -14.05
C GLY A 77 5.23 8.56 -15.44
N GLY A 78 5.01 7.35 -15.97
CA GLY A 78 4.50 7.12 -17.34
C GLY A 78 3.04 6.66 -17.49
N GLY A 79 2.22 6.70 -16.44
CA GLY A 79 0.83 6.19 -16.45
C GLY A 79 0.47 5.32 -15.24
N GLY A 80 0.90 5.74 -14.05
CA GLY A 80 1.01 4.91 -12.84
C GLY A 80 -0.29 4.25 -12.37
N PHE A 81 -0.11 3.18 -11.58
CA PHE A 81 -1.17 2.43 -10.92
C PHE A 81 -0.90 2.34 -9.41
N LEU A 82 -1.94 2.04 -8.65
CA LEU A 82 -1.81 1.68 -7.23
C LEU A 82 -1.82 0.16 -7.12
N LEU A 83 -0.87 -0.38 -6.36
CA LEU A 83 -0.91 -1.78 -5.97
C LEU A 83 -1.65 -1.88 -4.64
N GLY A 84 -2.68 -2.73 -4.59
CA GLY A 84 -3.48 -2.98 -3.40
C GLY A 84 -3.30 -4.40 -2.87
N PHE A 85 -3.37 -4.53 -1.55
CA PHE A 85 -3.31 -5.80 -0.83
C PHE A 85 -4.56 -5.94 0.02
N THR A 86 -5.24 -7.07 -0.07
CA THR A 86 -6.47 -7.35 0.68
C THR A 86 -6.54 -8.84 1.00
N ALA A 87 -7.20 -9.18 2.10
CA ALA A 87 -7.59 -10.55 2.41
C ALA A 87 -8.93 -10.95 1.78
N ASP A 88 -9.73 -9.97 1.32
CA ASP A 88 -11.08 -10.18 0.81
C ASP A 88 -11.27 -9.41 -0.51
N TRP A 89 -10.85 -10.05 -1.60
CA TRP A 89 -10.92 -9.48 -2.94
C TRP A 89 -12.36 -9.19 -3.37
N GLU A 90 -13.31 -10.08 -3.04
CA GLU A 90 -14.72 -9.93 -3.42
C GLU A 90 -15.35 -8.71 -2.75
N ALA A 91 -15.11 -8.51 -1.45
CA ALA A 91 -15.59 -7.32 -0.75
C ALA A 91 -15.00 -6.04 -1.33
N VAL A 92 -13.71 -6.04 -1.69
CA VAL A 92 -13.07 -4.88 -2.33
C VAL A 92 -13.71 -4.58 -3.69
N GLN A 93 -13.94 -5.58 -4.53
CA GLN A 93 -14.62 -5.40 -5.82
C GLN A 93 -16.03 -4.84 -5.65
N LYS A 94 -16.82 -5.43 -4.74
CA LYS A 94 -18.21 -5.01 -4.50
C LYS A 94 -18.30 -3.57 -3.98
N ASN A 95 -17.45 -3.21 -3.02
CA ASN A 95 -17.52 -1.92 -2.34
C ASN A 95 -16.83 -0.79 -3.11
N ASN A 96 -16.05 -1.10 -4.15
CA ASN A 96 -15.25 -0.13 -4.89
C ASN A 96 -15.44 -0.26 -6.41
N ALA A 97 -16.64 -0.63 -6.85
CA ALA A 97 -16.98 -0.89 -8.26
C ALA A 97 -16.71 0.30 -9.22
N ASN A 98 -16.57 1.52 -8.68
CA ASN A 98 -16.23 2.72 -9.45
C ASN A 98 -14.75 2.79 -9.86
N TYR A 99 -13.90 1.88 -9.36
CA TYR A 99 -12.49 1.80 -9.71
C TYR A 99 -12.23 0.61 -10.65
N PRO A 100 -11.37 0.76 -11.67
CA PRO A 100 -10.95 -0.34 -12.53
C PRO A 100 -9.96 -1.23 -11.76
N LEU A 101 -10.49 -2.17 -10.99
CA LEU A 101 -9.72 -3.10 -10.16
C LEU A 101 -9.35 -4.35 -10.97
N GLN A 102 -8.07 -4.73 -10.90
CA GLN A 102 -7.56 -5.94 -11.53
C GLN A 102 -6.81 -6.79 -10.51
N ALA A 103 -7.16 -8.08 -10.43
CA ALA A 103 -6.38 -9.05 -9.67
C ALA A 103 -5.06 -9.31 -10.40
N ILE A 104 -3.94 -9.08 -9.72
CA ILE A 104 -2.59 -9.34 -10.26
C ILE A 104 -2.10 -10.72 -9.83
N HIS A 105 -2.34 -11.08 -8.56
CA HIS A 105 -1.95 -12.37 -8.00
C HIS A 105 -2.77 -12.66 -6.74
N THR A 106 -3.07 -13.94 -6.51
CA THR A 106 -3.75 -14.42 -5.30
C THR A 106 -2.84 -15.44 -4.62
N PHE A 107 -2.60 -15.25 -3.34
CA PHE A 107 -1.86 -16.20 -2.51
C PHE A 107 -2.84 -17.03 -1.71
N ASN A 108 -2.71 -18.35 -1.77
CA ASN A 108 -3.46 -19.25 -0.91
C ASN A 108 -2.73 -19.33 0.44
N CYS A 109 -3.47 -19.10 1.52
CA CYS A 109 -2.98 -19.34 2.87
C CYS A 109 -3.37 -20.78 3.24
N ASP A 110 -2.38 -21.65 3.44
CA ASP A 110 -2.57 -22.97 4.03
C ASP A 110 -2.80 -22.87 5.55
#